data_AF-A0A6G2VH27-F1
#
_entry.id   AF-A0A6G2VH27-F1
#
_cell.length_a   1.000
_cell.length_b   1.000
_cell.length_c   1.000
_cell.angle_alpha   90.00
_cell.angle_beta   90.00
_cell.angle_gamma   90.00
#
_symmetry.space_group_name_H-M   'P 1'
#
loop_
_entity.id
_entity.type
_entity.pdbx_description
1 polymer ?
#
loop_
_entity_poly.entity_id
_entity_poly.type
_entity_poly.pdbx_seq_one_letter_code
_entity_poly.pdbx_strand_id
1 'polypeptide(L)'
;MTASAVFLFGRRARRRWVHLILGGALAMPYVLVGSVVVGPLAGADGLLSSFPVQLLSFAAGLPIAAVTSLFPPTRPLECGAVRALCGTDEAALAQGPARTRGERVRTAAWFTLHLGLGGIVSGMSLAAPPFALTLIVLPLLAALPGTRPALSGVPGHGWAWALSPLAGLALLLALAACAACCGALLARWAPVLLGPTARERLAAAEARAADL
;
A
#
# COMPACT_ATOMS: atom_id res chain seq x y z
N MET A 1 -3.57 25.31 10.07
CA MET A 1 -2.87 24.06 9.70
C MET A 1 -2.29 24.24 8.30
N THR A 2 -1.00 24.04 8.11
CA THR A 2 -0.35 24.11 6.79
C THR A 2 -0.92 23.05 5.84
N ALA A 3 -0.98 23.35 4.54
CA ALA A 3 -1.52 22.44 3.52
C ALA A 3 -0.87 21.03 3.58
N SER A 4 0.41 20.96 3.91
CA SER A 4 1.17 19.71 4.09
C SER A 4 0.64 18.87 5.26
N ALA A 5 0.27 19.48 6.39
CA ALA A 5 -0.29 18.74 7.53
C ALA A 5 -1.68 18.16 7.21
N VAL A 6 -2.47 18.87 6.42
CA VAL A 6 -3.78 18.37 5.93
C VAL A 6 -3.60 17.26 4.90
N PHE A 7 -2.57 17.34 4.05
CA PHE A 7 -2.24 16.28 3.10
C PHE A 7 -1.80 14.98 3.80
N LEU A 8 -1.02 15.08 4.88
CA LEU A 8 -0.50 13.94 5.63
C LEU A 8 -1.54 13.34 6.61
N PHE A 9 -2.25 14.20 7.36
CA PHE A 9 -3.09 13.77 8.48
C PHE A 9 -4.59 14.05 8.27
N GLY A 10 -4.98 14.60 7.12
CA GLY A 10 -6.37 14.92 6.83
C GLY A 10 -7.27 13.69 6.72
N ARG A 11 -8.60 13.92 6.74
CA ARG A 11 -9.61 12.86 6.60
C ARG A 11 -9.45 12.05 5.31
N ARG A 12 -9.03 12.68 4.21
CA ARG A 12 -8.74 11.99 2.94
C ARG A 12 -7.50 11.10 3.02
N ALA A 13 -6.45 11.56 3.70
CA ALA A 13 -5.22 10.80 3.89
C ALA A 13 -5.51 9.50 4.67
N ARG A 14 -6.29 9.59 5.75
CA ARG A 14 -6.73 8.42 6.52
C ARG A 14 -7.51 7.41 5.67
N ARG A 15 -8.46 7.86 4.85
CA ARG A 15 -9.23 6.94 3.98
C ARG A 15 -8.35 6.27 2.93
N ARG A 16 -7.42 7.00 2.33
CA ARG A 16 -6.42 6.44 1.39
C ARG A 16 -5.45 5.47 2.05
N TRP A 17 -5.07 5.72 3.29
CA TRP A 17 -4.25 4.80 4.08
C TRP A 17 -5.02 3.52 4.41
N VAL A 18 -6.29 3.61 4.82
CA VAL A 18 -7.15 2.42 5.01
C VAL A 18 -7.30 1.62 3.71
N HIS A 19 -7.44 2.31 2.57
CA HIS A 19 -7.46 1.65 1.26
C HIS A 19 -6.16 0.86 1.02
N LEU A 20 -4.99 1.46 1.27
CA LEU A 20 -3.69 0.77 1.16
C LEU A 20 -3.58 -0.43 2.11
N ILE A 21 -4.04 -0.30 3.36
CA ILE A 21 -4.06 -1.42 4.32
C ILE A 21 -4.93 -2.56 3.81
N LEU A 22 -6.11 -2.25 3.26
CA LEU A 22 -6.99 -3.25 2.70
C LEU A 22 -6.30 -3.99 1.53
N GLY A 23 -5.59 -3.25 0.66
CA GLY A 23 -4.77 -3.85 -0.39
C GLY A 23 -3.66 -4.75 0.14
N GLY A 24 -2.98 -4.35 1.22
CA GLY A 24 -1.97 -5.18 1.88
C GLY A 24 -2.55 -6.43 2.55
N ALA A 25 -3.73 -6.32 3.17
CA ALA A 25 -4.44 -7.45 3.75
C ALA A 25 -4.85 -8.46 2.67
N LEU A 26 -5.35 -7.97 1.53
CA LEU A 26 -5.67 -8.80 0.37
C LEU A 26 -4.43 -9.42 -0.28
N ALA A 27 -3.24 -8.83 -0.11
CA ALA A 27 -2.00 -9.39 -0.65
C ALA A 27 -1.55 -10.66 0.10
N MET A 28 -1.91 -10.82 1.39
CA MET A 28 -1.39 -11.92 2.23
C MET A 28 -1.63 -13.33 1.68
N PRO A 29 -2.84 -13.70 1.21
CA PRO A 29 -3.06 -14.99 0.58
C PRO A 29 -2.12 -15.26 -0.61
N TYR A 30 -1.83 -14.24 -1.41
CA TYR A 30 -0.94 -14.36 -2.56
C TYR A 30 0.53 -14.48 -2.15
N VAL A 31 0.95 -13.76 -1.10
CA VAL A 31 2.29 -13.90 -0.51
C VAL A 31 2.51 -15.31 0.03
N LEU A 32 1.51 -15.87 0.71
CA LEU A 32 1.56 -17.26 1.21
C LEU A 32 1.75 -18.25 0.06
N VAL A 33 0.99 -18.12 -1.03
CA VAL A 33 1.17 -18.96 -2.22
C VAL A 33 2.57 -18.76 -2.82
N GLY A 34 3.03 -17.52 -2.96
CA GLY A 34 4.39 -17.22 -3.44
C GLY A 34 5.47 -17.84 -2.56
N SER A 35 5.25 -17.91 -1.25
CA SER A 35 6.21 -18.49 -0.30
C SER A 35 6.32 -20.00 -0.40
N VAL A 36 5.26 -20.70 -0.82
CA VAL A 36 5.31 -22.14 -1.10
C VAL A 36 6.23 -22.43 -2.29
N VAL A 37 6.33 -21.50 -3.24
CA VAL A 37 7.22 -21.61 -4.40
C VAL A 37 8.64 -21.19 -4.05
N VAL A 38 8.80 -20.04 -3.38
CA VAL A 38 10.12 -19.44 -3.10
C VAL A 38 10.83 -20.11 -1.93
N GLY A 39 10.11 -20.55 -0.90
CA GLY A 39 10.65 -21.13 0.33
C GLY A 39 11.61 -22.32 0.06
N PRO A 40 11.19 -23.34 -0.70
CA PRO A 40 12.05 -24.48 -1.05
C PRO A 40 13.28 -24.09 -1.88
N LEU A 41 13.16 -23.10 -2.76
CA LEU A 41 14.26 -22.63 -3.63
C LEU A 41 15.30 -21.82 -2.87
N ALA A 42 14.87 -21.10 -1.84
CA ALA A 42 15.73 -20.26 -1.01
C ALA A 42 16.29 -20.98 0.23
N GLY A 43 15.88 -22.23 0.48
CA GLY A 43 16.28 -22.99 1.68
C GLY A 43 15.88 -22.30 2.98
N ALA A 44 14.77 -21.55 2.98
CA ALA A 44 14.35 -20.72 4.11
C ALA A 44 13.33 -21.44 4.99
N ASP A 45 13.54 -21.44 6.30
CA ASP A 45 12.67 -22.10 7.29
C ASP A 45 11.31 -21.38 7.51
N GLY A 46 11.06 -20.24 6.87
CA GLY A 46 9.80 -19.51 7.00
C GLY A 46 9.74 -18.14 6.29
N LEU A 47 8.55 -17.59 6.15
CA LEU A 47 8.30 -16.33 5.43
C LEU A 47 8.98 -15.10 6.08
N LEU A 48 9.09 -15.10 7.40
CA LEU A 48 9.63 -13.98 8.18
C LEU A 48 11.11 -14.13 8.51
N SER A 49 11.74 -15.26 8.14
CA SER A 49 13.15 -15.52 8.50
C SER A 49 14.12 -14.65 7.70
N SER A 50 13.74 -14.25 6.48
CA SER A 50 14.59 -13.52 5.56
C SER A 50 13.81 -12.45 4.80
N PHE A 51 14.24 -11.19 4.93
CA PHE A 51 13.65 -10.07 4.18
C PHE A 51 13.68 -10.27 2.66
N PRO A 52 14.79 -10.78 2.05
CA PRO A 52 14.80 -11.07 0.61
C PRO A 52 13.78 -12.14 0.19
N VAL A 53 13.59 -13.17 1.02
CA VAL A 53 12.62 -14.26 0.77
C VAL A 53 11.19 -13.75 0.88
N GLN A 54 10.91 -12.88 1.84
CA GLN A 54 9.62 -12.20 1.95
C GLN A 54 9.31 -11.35 0.71
N LEU A 55 10.29 -10.56 0.24
CA LEU A 55 10.13 -9.72 -0.94
C LEU A 55 9.93 -10.54 -2.22
N LEU A 56 10.70 -11.64 -2.39
CA LEU A 56 10.55 -12.56 -3.50
C LEU A 56 9.19 -13.28 -3.48
N SER A 57 8.72 -13.70 -2.29
CA SER A 57 7.40 -14.31 -2.13
C SER A 57 6.27 -13.34 -2.49
N PHE A 58 6.42 -12.06 -2.11
CA PHE A 58 5.50 -11.00 -2.51
C PHE A 58 5.51 -10.76 -4.03
N ALA A 59 6.71 -10.66 -4.62
CA ALA A 59 6.85 -10.50 -6.07
C ALA A 59 6.27 -11.69 -6.85
N ALA A 60 6.46 -12.92 -6.37
CA ALA A 60 5.91 -14.13 -6.97
C ALA A 60 4.37 -14.23 -6.83
N GLY A 61 3.80 -13.65 -5.76
CA GLY A 61 2.34 -13.60 -5.56
C GLY A 61 1.62 -12.60 -6.47
N LEU A 62 2.29 -11.51 -6.91
CA LEU A 62 1.69 -10.47 -7.74
C LEU A 62 1.15 -10.97 -9.10
N PRO A 63 1.85 -11.81 -9.88
CA PRO A 63 1.30 -12.41 -11.09
C PRO A 63 0.02 -13.22 -10.84
N ILE A 64 -0.02 -13.97 -9.74
CA ILE A 64 -1.20 -14.77 -9.36
C ILE A 64 -2.37 -13.85 -9.05
N ALA A 65 -2.11 -12.78 -8.29
CA ALA A 65 -3.11 -11.74 -8.03
C ALA A 65 -3.64 -11.10 -9.32
N ALA A 66 -2.75 -10.76 -10.26
CA ALA A 66 -3.14 -10.22 -11.56
C ALA A 66 -4.05 -11.19 -12.33
N VAL A 67 -3.76 -12.50 -12.33
CA VAL A 67 -4.62 -13.50 -12.98
C VAL A 67 -5.98 -13.59 -12.29
N THR A 68 -6.03 -13.59 -10.96
CA THR A 68 -7.32 -13.64 -10.24
C THR A 68 -8.18 -12.39 -10.47
N SER A 69 -7.56 -11.25 -10.74
CA SER A 69 -8.28 -9.99 -11.01
C SER A 69 -8.94 -9.93 -12.39
N LEU A 70 -8.63 -10.88 -13.29
CA LEU A 70 -9.28 -11.02 -14.60
C LEU A 70 -10.75 -11.46 -14.50
N PHE A 71 -11.21 -11.85 -13.30
CA PHE A 71 -12.60 -12.18 -13.05
C PHE A 71 -13.52 -10.96 -13.24
N PRO A 72 -14.59 -11.04 -14.06
CA PRO A 72 -15.46 -9.91 -14.37
C PRO A 72 -16.03 -9.06 -13.20
N PRO A 73 -16.32 -9.63 -12.00
CA PRO A 73 -16.86 -8.84 -10.87
C PRO A 73 -15.83 -7.99 -10.11
N THR A 74 -14.54 -8.05 -10.43
CA THR A 74 -13.49 -7.28 -9.72
C THR A 74 -13.59 -5.78 -9.99
N ARG A 75 -13.87 -5.38 -11.24
CA ARG A 75 -14.00 -3.97 -11.64
C ARG A 75 -15.05 -3.18 -10.84
N PRO A 76 -16.29 -3.63 -10.64
CA PRO A 76 -17.27 -2.89 -9.84
C PRO A 76 -16.91 -2.81 -8.34
N LEU A 77 -16.29 -3.86 -7.78
CA LEU A 77 -15.81 -3.85 -6.39
C LEU A 77 -14.69 -2.82 -6.20
N GLU A 78 -13.73 -2.78 -7.12
CA GLU A 78 -12.63 -1.81 -7.12
C GLU A 78 -13.14 -0.37 -7.30
N CYS A 79 -14.05 -0.14 -8.26
CA CYS A 79 -14.66 1.18 -8.47
C CYS A 79 -15.41 1.65 -7.21
N GLY A 80 -16.13 0.75 -6.54
CA GLY A 80 -16.79 1.03 -5.27
C GLY A 80 -15.81 1.41 -4.16
N ALA A 81 -14.72 0.65 -4.02
CA ALA A 81 -13.68 0.91 -3.03
C ALA A 81 -12.96 2.25 -3.29
N VAL A 82 -12.60 2.55 -4.55
CA VAL A 82 -12.01 3.83 -4.94
C VAL A 82 -12.97 4.99 -4.67
N ARG A 83 -14.25 4.87 -5.02
CA ARG A 83 -15.25 5.92 -4.75
C ARG A 83 -15.38 6.18 -3.25
N ALA A 84 -15.54 5.13 -2.45
CA ALA A 84 -15.76 5.26 -1.01
C ALA A 84 -14.51 5.78 -0.25
N LEU A 85 -13.32 5.30 -0.63
CA LEU A 85 -12.09 5.52 0.13
C LEU A 85 -11.15 6.55 -0.49
N CYS A 86 -11.08 6.64 -1.82
CA CYS A 86 -10.24 7.64 -2.51
C CYS A 86 -11.00 8.94 -2.82
N GLY A 87 -12.34 8.92 -2.79
CA GLY A 87 -13.20 10.08 -3.03
C GLY A 87 -13.15 10.56 -4.48
N THR A 88 -12.96 9.64 -5.42
CA THR A 88 -12.95 9.90 -6.86
C THR A 88 -14.38 10.09 -7.37
N ASP A 89 -14.56 11.00 -8.33
CA ASP A 89 -15.87 11.27 -8.96
C ASP A 89 -16.44 10.01 -9.63
N GLU A 90 -17.73 9.78 -9.43
CA GLU A 90 -18.47 8.64 -9.96
C GLU A 90 -18.54 8.68 -11.50
N ALA A 91 -18.60 9.87 -12.09
CA ALA A 91 -18.58 10.04 -13.54
C ALA A 91 -17.22 9.65 -14.18
N ALA A 92 -16.15 9.60 -13.39
CA ALA A 92 -14.82 9.23 -13.83
C ALA A 92 -14.55 7.72 -13.76
N LEU A 93 -15.46 6.95 -13.17
CA LEU A 93 -15.35 5.50 -12.99
C LEU A 93 -16.39 4.78 -13.85
N ALA A 94 -16.05 3.61 -14.35
CA ALA A 94 -17.00 2.83 -15.13
C ALA A 94 -18.02 2.13 -14.23
N GLN A 95 -19.27 2.09 -14.70
CA GLN A 95 -20.41 1.57 -13.93
C GLN A 95 -20.66 0.07 -14.20
N GLY A 96 -20.00 -0.52 -15.21
CA GLY A 96 -20.21 -1.90 -15.64
C GLY A 96 -19.01 -2.84 -15.45
N PRO A 97 -19.23 -4.17 -15.42
CA PRO A 97 -18.16 -5.16 -15.38
C PRO A 97 -17.30 -5.12 -16.67
N ALA A 98 -16.03 -5.51 -16.56
CA ALA A 98 -15.11 -5.55 -17.70
C ALA A 98 -15.52 -6.62 -18.73
N ARG A 99 -16.02 -6.20 -19.89
CA ARG A 99 -16.52 -7.11 -20.93
C ARG A 99 -15.45 -7.46 -21.96
N THR A 100 -14.50 -6.56 -22.20
CA THR A 100 -13.41 -6.77 -23.17
C THR A 100 -12.10 -7.18 -22.50
N ARG A 101 -11.21 -7.87 -23.25
CA ARG A 101 -9.87 -8.24 -22.74
C ARG A 101 -9.04 -7.01 -22.33
N GLY A 102 -9.16 -5.90 -23.05
CA GLY A 102 -8.46 -4.65 -22.71
C GLY A 102 -8.93 -4.03 -21.39
N GLU A 103 -10.24 -4.07 -21.10
CA GLU A 103 -10.79 -3.63 -19.80
C GLU A 103 -10.33 -4.53 -18.65
N ARG A 104 -10.25 -5.84 -18.89
CA ARG A 104 -9.76 -6.81 -17.89
C ARG A 104 -8.29 -6.60 -17.57
N VAL A 105 -7.44 -6.34 -18.57
CA VAL A 105 -6.01 -6.04 -18.36
C VAL A 105 -5.82 -4.72 -17.62
N ARG A 106 -6.58 -3.67 -17.94
CA ARG A 106 -6.51 -2.39 -17.23
C ARG A 106 -6.97 -2.51 -15.77
N THR A 107 -8.03 -3.27 -15.52
CA THR A 107 -8.50 -3.60 -14.15
C THR A 107 -7.44 -4.38 -13.39
N ALA A 108 -6.87 -5.41 -14.03
CA ALA A 108 -5.81 -6.21 -13.43
C ALA A 108 -4.55 -5.42 -13.10
N ALA A 109 -4.14 -4.50 -13.98
CA ALA A 109 -3.04 -3.59 -13.73
C ALA A 109 -3.33 -2.68 -12.51
N TRP A 110 -4.54 -2.14 -12.40
CA TRP A 110 -4.92 -1.35 -11.23
C TRP A 110 -4.90 -2.19 -9.95
N PHE A 111 -5.50 -3.39 -9.97
CA PHE A 111 -5.53 -4.30 -8.82
C PHE A 111 -4.13 -4.66 -8.35
N THR A 112 -3.24 -4.99 -9.29
CA THR A 112 -1.85 -5.33 -9.00
C THR A 112 -1.10 -4.14 -8.42
N LEU A 113 -1.34 -2.92 -8.91
CA LEU A 113 -0.79 -1.70 -8.34
C LEU A 113 -1.31 -1.44 -6.92
N HIS A 114 -2.59 -1.70 -6.67
CA HIS A 114 -3.22 -1.58 -5.36
C HIS A 114 -2.63 -2.56 -4.34
N LEU A 115 -2.50 -3.84 -4.70
CA LEU A 115 -1.87 -4.86 -3.85
C LEU A 115 -0.38 -4.58 -3.67
N GLY A 116 0.31 -4.17 -4.74
CA GLY A 116 1.72 -3.79 -4.75
C GLY A 116 2.03 -2.70 -3.73
N LEU A 117 1.40 -1.53 -3.92
CA LEU A 117 1.60 -0.38 -3.03
C LEU A 117 1.00 -0.62 -1.64
N GLY A 118 -0.16 -1.29 -1.57
CA GLY A 118 -0.82 -1.63 -0.31
C GLY A 118 0.01 -2.56 0.56
N GLY A 119 0.61 -3.59 -0.04
CA GLY A 119 1.50 -4.53 0.63
C GLY A 119 2.76 -3.85 1.18
N ILE A 120 3.43 -3.04 0.37
CA ILE A 120 4.62 -2.29 0.80
C ILE A 120 4.28 -1.33 1.94
N VAL A 121 3.24 -0.50 1.79
CA VAL A 121 2.86 0.48 2.82
C VAL A 121 2.38 -0.22 4.09
N SER A 122 1.68 -1.36 3.99
CA SER A 122 1.27 -2.16 5.14
C SER A 122 2.48 -2.74 5.87
N GLY A 123 3.43 -3.32 5.14
CA GLY A 123 4.68 -3.83 5.71
C GLY A 123 5.49 -2.73 6.40
N MET A 124 5.62 -1.56 5.77
CA MET A 124 6.24 -0.39 6.39
C MET A 124 5.46 0.07 7.63
N SER A 125 4.13 0.05 7.60
CA SER A 125 3.28 0.42 8.75
C SER A 125 3.36 -0.59 9.90
N LEU A 126 3.74 -1.83 9.63
CA LEU A 126 3.99 -2.86 10.65
C LEU A 126 5.39 -2.72 11.26
N ALA A 127 6.41 -2.46 10.43
CA ALA A 127 7.81 -2.44 10.86
C ALA A 127 8.26 -1.07 11.41
N ALA A 128 7.83 0.03 10.81
CA ALA A 128 8.33 1.36 11.14
C ALA A 128 7.86 1.88 12.51
N PRO A 129 6.61 1.68 12.97
CA PRO A 129 6.21 2.13 14.31
C PRO A 129 6.97 1.49 15.47
N PRO A 130 7.15 0.15 15.55
CA PRO A 130 7.92 -0.44 16.64
C PRO A 130 9.40 -0.01 16.56
N PHE A 131 9.97 0.11 15.36
CA PHE A 131 11.34 0.58 15.18
C PHE A 131 11.52 2.07 15.53
N ALA A 132 10.54 2.92 15.21
CA ALA A 132 10.55 4.32 15.63
C ALA A 132 10.44 4.44 17.15
N LEU A 133 9.60 3.59 17.78
CA LEU A 133 9.45 3.55 19.22
C LEU A 133 10.75 3.13 19.91
N THR A 134 11.45 2.11 19.39
CA THR A 134 12.75 1.73 19.94
C THR A 134 13.74 2.89 19.85
N LEU A 135 13.81 3.59 18.70
CA LEU A 135 14.67 4.79 18.56
C LEU A 135 14.31 5.93 19.53
N ILE A 136 13.02 6.14 19.81
CA ILE A 136 12.56 7.21 20.71
C ILE A 136 12.84 6.86 22.18
N VAL A 137 12.68 5.59 22.57
CA VAL A 137 12.83 5.12 23.95
C VAL A 137 14.29 4.78 24.30
N LEU A 138 15.13 4.48 23.31
CA LEU A 138 16.55 4.20 23.46
C LEU A 138 17.33 5.19 24.34
N PRO A 139 17.19 6.53 24.18
CA PRO A 139 17.90 7.48 25.03
C PRO A 139 17.41 7.45 26.50
N LEU A 140 16.13 7.12 26.75
CA LEU A 140 15.58 7.01 28.10
C LEU A 140 16.11 5.77 28.82
N LEU A 141 16.27 4.66 28.10
CA LEU A 141 16.87 3.42 28.61
C LEU A 141 18.37 3.57 28.89
N ALA A 142 19.08 4.36 28.08
CA ALA A 142 20.50 4.66 28.27
C ALA A 142 20.77 5.62 29.46
N ALA A 143 19.77 6.38 29.89
CA ALA A 143 19.86 7.31 31.02
C ALA A 143 19.65 6.65 32.40
N LEU A 144 19.14 5.41 32.43
CA LEU A 144 18.91 4.66 33.67
C LEU A 144 20.24 4.12 34.26
N PRO A 145 20.51 4.32 35.56
CA PRO A 145 21.66 3.73 36.22
C PRO A 145 21.54 2.20 36.25
N GLY A 146 22.52 1.49 35.68
CA GLY A 146 22.57 0.00 35.68
C GLY A 146 22.08 -0.68 34.39
N THR A 147 21.42 0.03 33.48
CA THR A 147 21.06 -0.43 32.12
C THR A 147 22.08 0.00 31.06
N ARG A 148 23.35 0.12 31.46
CA ARG A 148 24.49 0.18 30.54
C ARG A 148 25.01 -1.19 30.02
N PRO A 149 24.26 -2.33 29.94
CA PRO A 149 24.84 -3.51 29.34
C PRO A 149 24.70 -3.47 27.80
N ALA A 150 25.80 -3.80 27.12
CA ALA A 150 25.92 -4.26 25.74
C ALA A 150 26.00 -3.26 24.56
N LEU A 151 25.72 -1.97 24.69
CA LEU A 151 25.83 -1.01 23.55
C LEU A 151 26.99 0.01 23.65
N SER A 152 27.85 -0.11 24.66
CA SER A 152 29.03 0.75 24.88
C SER A 152 30.18 0.52 23.89
N GLY A 153 29.98 -0.29 22.85
CA GLY A 153 31.00 -0.64 21.85
C GLY A 153 31.21 0.39 20.74
N VAL A 154 30.50 1.52 20.72
CA VAL A 154 30.71 2.60 19.73
C VAL A 154 31.26 3.85 20.43
N PRO A 155 32.60 4.00 20.51
CA PRO A 155 33.21 5.21 21.06
C PRO A 155 32.88 6.42 20.18
N GLY A 156 32.51 7.56 20.80
CA GLY A 156 32.50 8.88 20.13
C GLY A 156 31.16 9.43 19.60
N HIS A 157 30.03 8.74 19.75
CA HIS A 157 28.76 9.13 19.10
C HIS A 157 27.67 9.63 20.07
N GLY A 158 28.00 10.39 21.11
CA GLY A 158 27.02 10.99 22.04
C GLY A 158 25.88 11.76 21.33
N TRP A 159 26.19 12.36 20.19
CA TRP A 159 25.23 13.04 19.31
C TRP A 159 24.23 12.08 18.65
N ALA A 160 24.60 10.84 18.35
CA ALA A 160 23.70 9.84 17.75
C ALA A 160 22.58 9.44 18.71
N TRP A 161 22.85 9.42 20.02
CA TRP A 161 21.83 9.19 21.04
C TRP A 161 20.83 10.35 21.11
N ALA A 162 21.32 11.60 21.05
CA ALA A 162 20.47 12.79 21.02
C ALA A 162 19.64 12.90 19.73
N LEU A 163 20.14 12.39 18.61
CA LEU A 163 19.46 12.39 17.31
C LEU A 163 18.53 11.18 17.09
N SER A 164 18.61 10.13 17.93
CA SER A 164 17.74 8.95 17.82
C SER A 164 16.23 9.24 17.87
N PRO A 165 15.68 10.08 18.77
CA PRO A 165 14.25 10.40 18.75
C PRO A 165 13.85 11.22 17.53
N LEU A 166 14.75 12.11 17.05
CA LEU A 166 14.56 12.87 15.82
C LEU A 166 14.51 11.94 14.60
N ALA A 167 15.37 10.91 14.56
CA ALA A 167 15.36 9.89 13.51
C ALA A 167 14.06 9.05 13.54
N GLY A 168 13.58 8.67 14.73
CA GLY A 168 12.29 7.99 14.89
C GLY A 168 11.11 8.83 14.39
N LEU A 169 11.08 10.12 14.75
CA LEU A 169 10.05 11.04 14.28
C LEU A 169 10.13 11.27 12.76
N ALA A 170 11.33 11.42 12.22
CA ALA A 170 11.57 11.55 10.78
C ALA A 170 11.09 10.29 10.03
N LEU A 171 11.30 9.09 10.58
CA LEU A 171 10.81 7.85 10.01
C LEU A 171 9.28 7.78 9.99
N LEU A 172 8.61 8.20 11.06
CA LEU A 172 7.14 8.26 11.11
C LEU A 172 6.57 9.29 10.12
N LEU A 173 7.23 10.44 9.97
CA LEU A 173 6.87 11.44 8.97
C LEU A 173 7.09 10.91 7.54
N ALA A 174 8.20 10.22 7.29
CA ALA A 174 8.48 9.58 6.01
C ALA A 174 7.43 8.50 5.68
N LEU A 175 7.02 7.69 6.65
CA LEU A 175 5.93 6.72 6.50
C LEU A 175 4.62 7.40 6.13
N ALA A 176 4.24 8.45 6.86
CA ALA A 176 3.01 9.21 6.57
C ALA A 176 3.04 9.84 5.17
N ALA A 177 4.19 10.40 4.76
CA ALA A 177 4.38 10.94 3.43
C ALA A 177 4.30 9.87 2.34
N CYS A 178 4.94 8.72 2.55
CA CYS A 178 4.90 7.58 1.64
C CYS A 178 3.45 7.09 1.45
N ALA A 179 2.71 6.86 2.55
CA ALA A 179 1.32 6.46 2.51
C ALA A 179 0.42 7.47 1.77
N ALA A 180 0.61 8.77 2.05
CA ALA A 180 -0.15 9.83 1.40
C ALA A 180 0.14 9.91 -0.12
N CYS A 181 1.43 9.79 -0.51
CA CYS A 181 1.86 9.79 -1.90
C CYS A 181 1.35 8.56 -2.66
N CYS A 182 1.52 7.35 -2.11
CA CYS A 182 1.02 6.11 -2.72
C CYS A 182 -0.51 6.12 -2.87
N GLY A 183 -1.23 6.58 -1.85
CA GLY A 183 -2.68 6.72 -1.90
C GLY A 183 -3.15 7.77 -2.91
N ALA A 184 -2.42 8.88 -3.06
CA ALA A 184 -2.68 9.88 -4.08
C ALA A 184 -2.39 9.36 -5.49
N LEU A 185 -1.32 8.57 -5.66
CA LEU A 185 -0.98 7.93 -6.92
C LEU A 185 -2.11 6.98 -7.33
N LEU A 186 -2.53 6.06 -6.45
CA LEU A 186 -3.66 5.16 -6.73
C LEU A 186 -4.93 5.92 -7.13
N ALA A 187 -5.25 7.01 -6.44
CA ALA A 187 -6.40 7.85 -6.77
C ALA A 187 -6.27 8.53 -8.14
N ARG A 188 -5.06 8.94 -8.56
CA ARG A 188 -4.81 9.54 -9.88
C ARG A 188 -4.86 8.54 -11.02
N TRP A 189 -4.42 7.31 -10.79
CA TRP A 189 -4.40 6.26 -11.80
C TRP A 189 -5.75 5.54 -11.92
N ALA A 190 -6.63 5.64 -10.93
CA ALA A 190 -7.95 5.05 -10.96
C ALA A 190 -8.82 5.51 -12.17
N PRO A 191 -9.00 6.80 -12.47
CA PRO A 191 -9.74 7.22 -13.67
C PRO A 191 -9.10 6.74 -14.99
N VAL A 192 -7.77 6.69 -15.05
CA VAL A 192 -7.04 6.31 -16.26
C VAL A 192 -7.14 4.80 -16.52
N LEU A 193 -7.20 3.97 -15.49
CA LEU A 193 -7.23 2.51 -15.61
C LEU A 193 -8.65 1.93 -15.50
N LEU A 194 -9.49 2.49 -14.62
CA LEU A 194 -10.86 2.03 -14.37
C LEU A 194 -11.92 2.85 -15.12
N GLY A 195 -11.52 3.93 -15.80
CA GLY A 195 -12.43 4.80 -16.54
C GLY A 195 -13.14 4.12 -17.72
N PRO A 196 -14.31 4.64 -18.10
CA PRO A 196 -15.20 4.05 -19.11
C PRO A 196 -14.55 4.01 -20.49
N THR A 197 -14.72 2.91 -21.22
CA THR A 197 -14.22 2.80 -22.60
C THR A 197 -15.10 3.60 -23.56
N ALA A 198 -14.56 3.96 -24.75
CA ALA A 198 -15.31 4.71 -25.77
C ALA A 198 -16.65 4.04 -26.12
N ARG A 199 -16.71 2.70 -26.08
CA ARG A 199 -17.93 1.91 -26.32
C ARG A 199 -18.95 2.03 -25.19
N GLU A 200 -18.50 2.06 -23.93
CA GLU A 200 -19.35 2.31 -22.78
C GLU A 200 -19.90 3.75 -22.80
N ARG A 201 -19.09 4.71 -23.25
CA ARG A 201 -19.54 6.11 -23.44
C ARG A 201 -20.56 6.24 -24.56
N LEU A 202 -20.41 5.47 -25.65
CA LEU A 202 -21.37 5.43 -26.74
C LEU A 202 -22.70 4.82 -26.29
N ALA A 203 -22.66 3.65 -25.62
CA ALA A 203 -23.86 3.00 -25.10
C ALA A 203 -24.59 3.85 -24.05
N ALA A 204 -23.85 4.58 -23.20
CA ALA A 204 -24.44 5.53 -22.25
C ALA A 204 -24.98 6.81 -22.92
N ALA A 205 -24.48 7.17 -24.11
CA ALA A 205 -25.05 8.25 -24.92
C ALA A 205 -26.32 7.78 -25.66
N GLU A 206 -26.31 6.57 -26.21
CA GLU A 206 -27.47 5.93 -26.84
C GLU A 206 -28.60 5.71 -25.84
N ALA A 207 -28.31 5.21 -24.63
CA ALA A 207 -29.33 5.05 -23.58
C ALA A 207 -29.94 6.40 -23.16
N ARG A 208 -29.14 7.46 -23.04
CA ARG A 208 -29.65 8.81 -22.75
C ARG A 208 -30.45 9.40 -23.90
N ALA A 209 -30.15 9.03 -25.14
CA ALA A 209 -30.93 9.42 -26.31
C ALA A 209 -32.23 8.61 -26.45
N ALA A 210 -32.28 7.39 -25.92
CA ALA A 210 -33.47 6.55 -25.88
C ALA A 210 -34.43 6.90 -24.74
N ASP A 211 -33.93 7.53 -23.67
CA ASP A 211 -34.71 8.06 -22.54
C ASP A 211 -35.28 9.47 -22.77
N LEU A 212 -34.92 10.14 -23.88
CA LEU A 212 -35.44 11.46 -24.30
C LEU A 212 -36.56 11.31 -25.33
#